data_AF-A0A2P2IN41-F1
#
_entry.id   AF-A0A2P2IN41-F1
#
_cell.length_a   1.000
_cell.length_b   1.000
_cell.length_c   1.000
_cell.angle_alpha   90.00
_cell.angle_beta   90.00
_cell.angle_gamma   90.00
#
_symmetry.space_group_name_H-M   'P 1'
#
loop_
_entity.id
_entity.type
_entity.pdbx_description
1 polymer ?
#
loop_
_entity_poly.entity_id
_entity_poly.type
_entity_poly.pdbx_seq_one_letter_code
_entity_poly.pdbx_strand_id
1 'polypeptide(L)'
;MLLDESKFEVQLKLWALRIPCQLCKVAGRILNGYLLDRARVKPIVEDPTCEENRYMILSETVQHSDLSAIPSGKIDELKKLCKIEVIPYSLTLGYSHWGADHILKQILPPGVEVPSSFETIGHIAHLNIHDELLPYKRVIAKVIYDKNYPRIKTVVNKVGTIMNEFRVPKFEILAGEKNMITEVKQYGATFKLDYSLVYWNSRLEHEHIRLVSQFRPGEIICDMFAGIGPFAIPAAQKGCVVYANDLNPDSIHYLKINAKLNKVDRHVSSYNMDARKFVSQLMALPHSENGLESDISLLKAHEDCNIETNEETQTENAGIPVEAKEALDIVPSDIKGVQHVCRKADLPLAAVKRPSDSCQEDNGNSSHDTYGAKGSTNKRMKASELHNAKPWEHVDHMIMNLPASALQFLDAFRGLICRKSWKGFPPLVHCYCFVRATETKEMIISGAQSALNAHIQDPIFHRVRDVAPNKAMFCVSFRLPEACFREDTTDINLNSTSG
;
A
#
# COMPACT_ATOMS: atom_id res chain seq x y z
N MET A 1 -26.45 -3.86 -11.93
CA MET A 1 -27.47 -3.34 -11.01
C MET A 1 -27.14 -1.89 -10.70
N LEU A 2 -28.07 -0.95 -10.92
CA LEU A 2 -27.89 0.44 -10.48
C LEU A 2 -28.14 0.51 -8.97
N LEU A 3 -27.34 1.29 -8.24
CA LEU A 3 -27.55 1.50 -6.81
C LEU A 3 -28.72 2.49 -6.62
N ASP A 4 -29.79 2.03 -5.99
CA ASP A 4 -30.91 2.88 -5.60
C ASP A 4 -30.67 3.41 -4.18
N GLU A 5 -30.26 4.67 -4.08
CA GLU A 5 -29.90 5.31 -2.81
C GLU A 5 -31.12 5.56 -1.89
N SER A 6 -32.32 5.65 -2.45
CA SER A 6 -33.56 5.89 -1.70
C SER A 6 -33.88 4.74 -0.73
N LYS A 7 -33.41 3.52 -1.04
CA LYS A 7 -33.59 2.34 -0.18
C LYS A 7 -32.87 2.43 1.17
N PHE A 8 -31.94 3.37 1.32
CA PHE A 8 -31.22 3.60 2.58
C PHE A 8 -31.78 4.77 3.38
N GLU A 9 -32.88 5.39 2.93
CA GLU A 9 -33.52 6.48 3.65
C GLU A 9 -34.27 5.97 4.87
N VAL A 10 -33.89 6.50 6.03
CA VAL A 10 -34.60 6.29 7.28
C VAL A 10 -35.12 7.64 7.77
N GLN A 11 -36.43 7.78 7.84
CA GLN A 11 -37.07 8.97 8.42
C GLN A 11 -37.29 8.78 9.91
N LEU A 12 -36.73 9.69 10.70
CA LEU A 12 -36.93 9.78 12.14
C LEU A 12 -37.88 10.94 12.44
N LYS A 13 -38.99 10.62 13.11
CA LYS A 13 -39.90 11.62 13.68
C LYS A 13 -39.41 11.93 15.09
N LEU A 14 -38.91 13.14 15.28
CA LEU A 14 -38.28 13.62 16.50
C LEU A 14 -38.99 14.89 16.98
N TRP A 15 -38.57 15.38 18.14
CA TRP A 15 -38.91 16.70 18.65
C TRP A 15 -37.67 17.58 18.68
N ALA A 16 -37.84 18.87 18.45
CA ALA A 16 -36.79 19.85 18.63
C ALA A 16 -37.29 21.00 19.51
N LEU A 17 -36.35 21.69 20.14
CA LEU A 17 -36.60 22.92 20.86
C LEU A 17 -36.12 24.10 20.01
N ARG A 18 -36.99 25.09 19.78
CA ARG A 18 -36.60 26.36 19.20
C ARG A 18 -35.97 27.23 20.30
N ILE A 19 -34.70 27.56 20.15
CA ILE A 19 -33.89 28.29 21.13
C ILE A 19 -33.13 29.43 20.44
N PRO A 20 -33.05 30.64 21.04
CA PRO A 20 -32.24 31.73 20.50
C PRO A 20 -30.78 31.35 20.30
N CYS A 21 -30.20 31.76 19.17
CA CYS A 21 -28.84 31.43 18.73
C CYS A 21 -27.78 31.70 19.82
N GLN A 22 -27.92 32.79 20.58
CA GLN A 22 -26.97 33.19 21.62
C GLN A 22 -27.01 32.26 22.85
N LEU A 23 -28.11 31.53 23.04
CA LEU A 23 -28.38 30.71 24.23
C LEU A 23 -28.13 29.21 24.00
N CYS A 24 -27.97 28.77 22.73
CA CYS A 24 -27.78 27.36 22.37
C CYS A 24 -26.64 26.67 23.12
N LYS A 25 -25.53 27.38 23.41
CA LYS A 25 -24.41 26.81 24.17
C LYS A 25 -24.79 26.47 25.61
N VAL A 26 -25.53 27.36 26.28
CA VAL A 26 -25.96 27.16 27.68
C VAL A 26 -27.06 26.11 27.73
N ALA A 27 -28.07 26.24 26.86
CA ALA A 27 -29.14 25.26 26.70
C ALA A 27 -28.60 23.84 26.41
N GLY A 28 -27.57 23.73 25.57
CA GLY A 28 -26.91 22.45 25.27
C GLY A 28 -26.28 21.77 26.48
N ARG A 29 -25.70 22.54 27.42
CA ARG A 29 -25.16 21.99 28.67
C ARG A 29 -26.27 21.48 29.59
N ILE A 30 -27.36 22.23 29.72
CA ILE A 30 -28.53 21.83 30.50
C ILE A 30 -29.09 20.52 29.96
N LEU A 31 -29.27 20.44 28.62
CA LEU A 31 -29.82 19.29 27.92
C LEU A 31 -28.81 18.18 27.62
N ASN A 32 -27.62 18.21 28.23
CA ASN A 32 -26.64 17.14 28.04
C ASN A 32 -27.26 15.76 28.37
N GLY A 33 -27.07 14.79 27.48
CA GLY A 33 -27.69 13.46 27.53
C GLY A 33 -29.10 13.35 26.95
N TYR A 34 -29.73 14.46 26.55
CA TYR A 34 -31.11 14.49 26.00
C TYR A 34 -31.20 15.08 24.59
N LEU A 35 -30.09 15.54 24.03
CA LEU A 35 -29.98 15.91 22.63
C LEU A 35 -29.72 14.68 21.76
N LEU A 36 -30.03 14.77 20.47
CA LEU A 36 -29.78 13.70 19.52
C LEU A 36 -28.29 13.35 19.46
N ASP A 37 -27.94 12.13 19.85
CA ASP A 37 -26.59 11.59 19.78
C ASP A 37 -26.50 10.54 18.66
N ARG A 38 -26.27 11.02 17.43
CA ARG A 38 -26.07 10.20 16.24
C ARG A 38 -24.80 10.62 15.53
N ALA A 39 -23.96 9.64 15.16
CA ALA A 39 -22.74 9.91 14.42
C ALA A 39 -23.03 10.69 13.12
N ARG A 40 -22.23 11.73 12.84
CA ARG A 40 -22.35 12.60 11.65
C ARG A 40 -23.65 13.42 11.57
N VAL A 41 -24.44 13.49 12.63
CA VAL A 41 -25.62 14.37 12.73
C VAL A 41 -25.31 15.45 13.77
N LYS A 42 -25.57 16.72 13.44
CA LYS A 42 -25.45 17.81 14.38
C LYS A 42 -26.75 17.89 15.22
N PRO A 43 -26.68 17.91 16.56
CA PRO A 43 -27.87 18.06 17.40
C PRO A 43 -28.46 19.47 17.37
N ILE A 44 -27.74 20.45 16.82
CA ILE A 44 -28.18 21.84 16.71
C ILE A 44 -28.12 22.22 15.24
N VAL A 45 -29.26 22.61 14.67
CA VAL A 45 -29.42 22.95 13.26
C VAL A 45 -30.13 24.30 13.10
N GLU A 46 -30.12 24.83 11.88
CA GLU A 46 -30.75 26.11 11.58
C GLU A 46 -32.27 26.01 11.66
N ASP A 47 -32.91 27.06 12.19
CA ASP A 47 -34.35 27.21 12.11
C ASP A 47 -34.68 27.82 10.73
N PRO A 48 -35.40 27.10 9.83
CA PRO A 48 -35.71 27.59 8.49
C PRO A 48 -36.69 28.77 8.49
N THR A 49 -37.33 29.07 9.63
CA THR A 49 -38.31 30.16 9.76
C THR A 49 -37.71 31.43 10.34
N CYS A 50 -36.53 31.37 10.97
CA CYS A 50 -35.93 32.50 11.67
C CYS A 50 -34.42 32.32 11.89
N GLU A 51 -33.61 33.29 11.46
CA GLU A 51 -32.15 33.25 11.63
C GLU A 51 -31.67 33.49 13.08
N GLU A 52 -32.52 34.10 13.92
CA GLU A 52 -32.19 34.38 15.32
C GLU A 52 -32.31 33.14 16.22
N ASN A 53 -32.91 32.06 15.72
CA ASN A 53 -33.13 30.82 16.46
C ASN A 53 -32.40 29.64 15.82
N ARG A 54 -32.19 28.60 16.63
CA ARG A 54 -31.78 27.27 16.19
C ARG A 54 -32.74 26.22 16.70
N TYR A 55 -32.76 25.09 16.01
CA TYR A 55 -33.42 23.88 16.50
C TYR A 55 -32.41 23.01 17.24
N MET A 56 -32.69 22.75 18.51
CA MET A 56 -31.98 21.76 19.32
C MET A 56 -32.76 20.45 19.26
N ILE A 57 -32.26 19.50 18.46
CA ILE A 57 -32.90 18.22 18.19
C ILE A 57 -32.76 17.33 19.42
N LEU A 58 -33.88 16.82 19.92
CA LEU A 58 -33.94 15.94 21.08
C LEU A 58 -33.62 14.50 20.69
N SER A 59 -33.14 13.74 21.67
CA SER A 59 -32.88 12.31 21.57
C SER A 59 -34.13 11.53 21.15
N GLU A 60 -33.95 10.39 20.48
CA GLU A 60 -35.01 9.43 20.13
C GLU A 60 -35.78 8.90 21.36
N THR A 61 -35.21 9.05 22.56
CA THR A 61 -35.87 8.70 23.82
C THR A 61 -36.98 9.70 24.22
N VAL A 62 -36.98 10.92 23.67
CA VAL A 62 -37.99 11.94 23.93
C VAL A 62 -39.06 11.86 22.84
N GLN A 63 -40.12 11.07 23.09
CA GLN A 63 -41.16 10.80 22.09
C GLN A 63 -42.37 11.73 22.13
N HIS A 64 -42.52 12.52 23.19
CA HIS A 64 -43.70 13.35 23.44
C HIS A 64 -43.33 14.84 23.54
N SER A 65 -44.26 15.70 23.12
CA SER A 65 -44.11 17.16 23.16
C SER A 65 -44.10 17.74 24.58
N ASP A 66 -44.53 16.97 25.57
CA ASP A 66 -44.57 17.37 26.98
C ASP A 66 -43.20 17.33 27.67
N LEU A 67 -42.17 16.82 26.98
CA LEU A 67 -40.79 16.68 27.47
C LEU A 67 -40.68 15.81 28.73
N SER A 68 -41.65 14.92 28.98
CA SER A 68 -41.72 14.04 30.15
C SER A 68 -40.48 13.16 30.36
N ALA A 69 -39.76 12.83 29.28
CA ALA A 69 -38.52 12.07 29.32
C ALA A 69 -37.31 12.85 29.88
N ILE A 70 -37.43 14.18 30.04
CA ILE A 70 -36.37 15.05 30.55
C ILE A 70 -36.70 15.42 32.02
N PRO A 71 -35.74 15.34 32.96
CA PRO A 71 -35.96 15.72 34.36
C PRO A 71 -36.51 17.14 34.49
N SER A 72 -37.55 17.30 35.30
CA SER A 72 -38.25 18.59 35.51
C SER A 72 -37.29 19.73 35.88
N GLY A 73 -36.29 19.47 36.73
CA GLY A 73 -35.28 20.46 37.11
C GLY A 73 -34.50 21.04 35.92
N LYS A 74 -34.17 20.22 34.91
CA LYS A 74 -33.51 20.69 33.67
C LYS A 74 -34.45 21.53 32.81
N ILE A 75 -35.73 21.13 32.73
CA ILE A 75 -36.75 21.87 32.00
C ILE A 75 -37.02 23.23 32.65
N ASP A 76 -37.08 23.29 33.99
CA ASP A 76 -37.29 24.52 34.73
C ASP A 76 -36.09 25.47 34.59
N GLU A 77 -34.86 24.96 34.63
CA GLU A 77 -33.65 25.74 34.34
C GLU A 77 -33.68 26.31 32.91
N LEU A 78 -34.09 25.50 31.94
CA LEU A 78 -34.19 25.93 30.54
C LEU A 78 -35.27 27.01 30.35
N LYS A 79 -36.43 26.89 31.03
CA LYS A 79 -37.52 27.87 30.99
C LYS A 79 -37.14 29.22 31.61
N LYS A 80 -36.24 29.21 32.61
CA LYS A 80 -35.66 30.44 33.18
C LYS A 80 -34.73 31.16 32.19
N LEU A 81 -34.10 30.41 31.29
CA LEU A 81 -33.16 30.94 30.33
C LEU A 81 -33.85 31.64 29.16
N CYS A 82 -34.91 31.03 28.60
CA CYS A 82 -35.68 31.60 27.50
C CYS A 82 -37.07 30.96 27.38
N LYS A 83 -37.93 31.60 26.56
CA LYS A 83 -39.16 30.95 26.10
C LYS A 83 -38.78 29.77 25.20
N ILE A 84 -39.24 28.58 25.57
CA ILE A 84 -39.00 27.35 24.81
C ILE A 84 -40.27 27.01 24.04
N GLU A 85 -40.11 26.73 22.76
CA GLU A 85 -41.17 26.17 21.93
C GLU A 85 -40.74 24.77 21.48
N VAL A 86 -41.61 23.78 21.74
CA VAL A 86 -41.40 22.39 21.33
C VAL A 86 -42.05 22.20 19.98
N ILE A 87 -41.28 21.77 18.99
CA ILE A 87 -41.73 21.63 17.61
C ILE A 87 -41.49 20.20 17.10
N PRO A 88 -42.39 19.67 16.26
CA PRO A 88 -42.12 18.42 15.57
C PRO A 88 -40.96 18.62 14.58
N TYR A 89 -40.03 17.67 14.54
CA TYR A 89 -38.87 17.70 13.67
C TYR A 89 -38.72 16.38 12.93
N SER A 90 -38.53 16.43 11.62
CA SER A 90 -38.29 15.23 10.80
C SER A 90 -36.84 15.21 10.34
N LEU A 91 -36.14 14.13 10.61
CA LEU A 91 -34.76 13.91 10.17
C LEU A 91 -34.72 12.73 9.19
N THR A 92 -34.28 12.99 7.96
CA THR A 92 -34.03 11.93 6.97
C THR A 92 -32.55 11.55 6.98
N LEU A 93 -32.24 10.33 7.40
CA LEU A 93 -30.93 9.73 7.29
C LEU A 93 -30.85 9.00 5.94
N GLY A 94 -30.19 9.62 4.96
CA GLY A 94 -30.03 9.04 3.61
C GLY A 94 -28.72 8.27 3.43
N TYR A 95 -28.43 7.90 2.18
CA TYR A 95 -27.22 7.18 1.79
C TYR A 95 -25.95 7.78 2.42
N SER A 96 -25.76 9.09 2.37
CA SER A 96 -24.58 9.81 2.88
C SER A 96 -24.30 9.57 4.38
N HIS A 97 -25.32 9.28 5.18
CA HIS A 97 -25.18 8.99 6.61
C HIS A 97 -24.50 7.66 6.88
N TRP A 98 -24.66 6.66 6.00
CA TRP A 98 -24.21 5.29 6.23
C TRP A 98 -22.79 5.04 5.73
N GLY A 99 -22.05 4.18 6.44
CA GLY A 99 -20.74 3.70 5.99
C GLY A 99 -20.84 2.63 4.90
N ALA A 100 -19.74 2.37 4.19
CA ALA A 100 -19.70 1.38 3.11
C ALA A 100 -20.14 -0.02 3.57
N ASP A 101 -19.65 -0.50 4.72
CA ASP A 101 -20.02 -1.80 5.29
C ASP A 101 -21.54 -1.95 5.49
N HIS A 102 -22.19 -0.94 6.07
CA HIS A 102 -23.63 -0.95 6.30
C HIS A 102 -24.43 -1.01 4.98
N ILE A 103 -24.03 -0.17 4.01
CA ILE A 103 -24.65 -0.13 2.69
C ILE A 103 -24.49 -1.49 1.98
N LEU A 104 -23.26 -2.03 1.95
CA LEU A 104 -22.97 -3.27 1.24
C LEU A 104 -23.68 -4.48 1.86
N LYS A 105 -23.80 -4.54 3.20
CA LYS A 105 -24.55 -5.62 3.88
C LYS A 105 -26.03 -5.67 3.51
N GLN A 106 -26.64 -4.55 3.16
CA GLN A 106 -28.04 -4.51 2.73
C GLN A 106 -28.21 -4.83 1.24
N ILE A 107 -27.17 -4.63 0.43
CA ILE A 107 -27.22 -4.87 -1.02
C ILE A 107 -26.84 -6.32 -1.34
N LEU A 108 -25.84 -6.85 -0.64
CA LEU A 108 -25.31 -8.18 -0.90
C LEU A 108 -26.24 -9.26 -0.32
N PRO A 109 -26.33 -10.45 -0.96
CA PRO A 109 -27.14 -11.54 -0.44
C PRO A 109 -26.74 -11.95 0.98
N PRO A 110 -27.69 -12.44 1.80
CA PRO A 110 -27.38 -12.99 3.12
C PRO A 110 -26.36 -14.13 3.02
N GLY A 111 -25.36 -14.12 3.91
CA GLY A 111 -24.32 -15.15 3.97
C GLY A 111 -23.07 -14.87 3.14
N VAL A 112 -23.09 -13.86 2.26
CA VAL A 112 -21.90 -13.43 1.52
C VAL A 112 -21.06 -12.49 2.39
N GLU A 113 -19.76 -12.77 2.51
CA GLU A 113 -18.85 -11.90 3.25
C GLU A 113 -18.66 -10.56 2.53
N VAL A 114 -18.91 -9.46 3.24
CA VAL A 114 -18.74 -8.12 2.68
C VAL A 114 -17.25 -7.78 2.61
N PRO A 115 -16.73 -7.35 1.44
CA PRO A 115 -15.35 -6.91 1.34
C PRO A 115 -15.16 -5.65 2.21
N SER A 116 -14.59 -5.86 3.40
CA SER A 116 -14.44 -4.83 4.43
C SER A 116 -13.13 -4.05 4.33
N SER A 117 -12.18 -4.53 3.51
CA SER A 117 -10.87 -3.91 3.33
C SER A 117 -10.44 -3.92 1.86
N PHE A 118 -9.67 -2.89 1.50
CA PHE A 118 -9.05 -2.73 0.20
C PHE A 118 -7.66 -2.12 0.35
N GLU A 119 -6.80 -2.34 -0.63
CA GLU A 119 -5.49 -1.69 -0.65
C GLU A 119 -5.63 -0.28 -1.25
N THR A 120 -4.95 0.70 -0.65
CA THR A 120 -4.91 2.07 -1.16
C THR A 120 -3.53 2.38 -1.72
N ILE A 121 -3.48 2.84 -2.97
CA ILE A 121 -2.27 3.26 -3.67
C ILE A 121 -2.49 4.71 -4.13
N GLY A 122 -2.15 5.65 -3.24
CA GLY A 122 -2.46 7.07 -3.40
C GLY A 122 -3.97 7.28 -3.51
N HIS A 123 -4.45 7.73 -4.67
CA HIS A 123 -5.89 7.92 -4.93
C HIS A 123 -6.61 6.68 -5.50
N ILE A 124 -5.91 5.57 -5.68
CA ILE A 124 -6.45 4.33 -6.26
C ILE A 124 -6.84 3.37 -5.14
N ALA A 125 -8.06 2.86 -5.17
CA ALA A 125 -8.51 1.75 -4.34
C ALA A 125 -8.45 0.45 -5.14
N HIS A 126 -7.66 -0.50 -4.67
CA HIS A 126 -7.51 -1.82 -5.26
C HIS A 126 -8.32 -2.85 -4.47
N LEU A 127 -9.36 -3.37 -5.13
CA LEU A 127 -10.25 -4.42 -4.65
C LEU A 127 -9.75 -5.81 -5.10
N ASN A 128 -10.00 -6.82 -4.26
CA ASN A 128 -9.84 -8.22 -4.60
C ASN A 128 -11.21 -8.90 -4.53
N ILE A 129 -11.95 -8.87 -5.63
CA ILE A 129 -13.32 -9.38 -5.68
C ILE A 129 -13.28 -10.86 -6.09
N HIS A 130 -13.72 -11.73 -5.18
CA HIS A 130 -13.83 -13.17 -5.42
C HIS A 130 -15.07 -13.51 -6.26
N ASP A 131 -15.10 -14.73 -6.81
CA ASP A 131 -16.11 -15.17 -7.80
C ASP A 131 -17.56 -14.95 -7.36
N GLU A 132 -17.86 -15.20 -6.07
CA GLU A 132 -19.19 -15.00 -5.48
C GLU A 132 -19.64 -13.53 -5.50
N LEU A 133 -18.70 -12.59 -5.47
CA LEU A 133 -18.94 -11.15 -5.45
C LEU A 133 -18.84 -10.51 -6.84
N LEU A 134 -18.36 -11.23 -7.87
CA LEU A 134 -18.23 -10.70 -9.23
C LEU A 134 -19.54 -10.12 -9.80
N PRO A 135 -20.73 -10.72 -9.59
CA PRO A 135 -21.99 -10.13 -10.05
C PRO A 135 -22.27 -8.74 -9.46
N TYR A 136 -21.70 -8.44 -8.29
CA TYR A 136 -21.93 -7.20 -7.53
C TYR A 136 -20.79 -6.18 -7.68
N LYS A 137 -19.72 -6.52 -8.44
CA LYS A 137 -18.47 -5.74 -8.48
C LYS A 137 -18.65 -4.25 -8.77
N ARG A 138 -19.58 -3.90 -9.67
CA ARG A 138 -19.86 -2.50 -10.04
C ARG A 138 -20.51 -1.72 -8.90
N VAL A 139 -21.44 -2.35 -8.17
CA VAL A 139 -22.11 -1.71 -7.03
C VAL A 139 -21.15 -1.59 -5.86
N ILE A 140 -20.37 -2.64 -5.58
CA ILE A 140 -19.31 -2.59 -4.57
C ILE A 140 -18.37 -1.43 -4.85
N ALA A 141 -17.85 -1.35 -6.09
CA ALA A 141 -16.92 -0.29 -6.47
C ALA A 141 -17.54 1.11 -6.38
N LYS A 142 -18.81 1.29 -6.79
CA LYS A 142 -19.52 2.58 -6.62
C LYS A 142 -19.61 2.98 -5.15
N VAL A 143 -20.00 2.05 -4.26
CA VAL A 143 -20.09 2.35 -2.83
C VAL A 143 -18.72 2.70 -2.24
N ILE A 144 -17.66 1.95 -2.57
CA ILE A 144 -16.31 2.27 -2.12
C ILE A 144 -15.86 3.64 -2.65
N TYR A 145 -16.14 3.94 -3.92
CA TYR A 145 -15.83 5.24 -4.50
C TYR A 145 -16.55 6.38 -3.76
N ASP A 146 -17.88 6.33 -3.67
CA ASP A 146 -18.71 7.40 -3.09
C ASP A 146 -18.36 7.65 -1.61
N LYS A 147 -18.08 6.59 -0.84
CA LYS A 147 -17.76 6.69 0.59
C LYS A 147 -16.35 7.16 0.89
N ASN A 148 -15.46 7.17 -0.10
CA ASN A 148 -14.07 7.56 0.05
C ASN A 148 -13.67 8.76 -0.81
N TYR A 149 -14.58 9.32 -1.60
CA TYR A 149 -14.38 10.56 -2.34
C TYR A 149 -14.20 11.76 -1.37
N PRO A 150 -13.31 12.74 -1.67
CA PRO A 150 -12.48 12.90 -2.86
C PRO A 150 -11.10 12.22 -2.79
N ARG A 151 -10.81 11.47 -1.71
CA ARG A 151 -9.50 10.85 -1.51
C ARG A 151 -9.25 9.73 -2.51
N ILE A 152 -10.24 8.87 -2.72
CA ILE A 152 -10.21 7.85 -3.76
C ILE A 152 -10.88 8.41 -5.01
N LYS A 153 -10.17 8.35 -6.13
CA LYS A 153 -10.68 8.80 -7.44
C LYS A 153 -10.79 7.68 -8.47
N THR A 154 -10.16 6.53 -8.21
CA THR A 154 -10.20 5.38 -9.11
C THR A 154 -10.33 4.10 -8.29
N VAL A 155 -11.29 3.25 -8.63
CA VAL A 155 -11.47 1.94 -8.01
C VAL A 155 -11.20 0.87 -9.04
N VAL A 156 -10.27 -0.03 -8.74
CA VAL A 156 -9.87 -1.12 -9.62
C VAL A 156 -10.08 -2.47 -8.97
N ASN A 157 -10.24 -3.49 -9.80
CA ASN A 157 -10.20 -4.89 -9.38
C ASN A 157 -9.11 -5.62 -10.16
N LYS A 158 -8.37 -6.50 -9.48
CA LYS A 158 -7.41 -7.37 -10.13
C LYS A 158 -8.13 -8.43 -10.97
N VAL A 159 -7.68 -8.62 -12.20
CA VAL A 159 -8.21 -9.65 -13.10
C VAL A 159 -7.15 -10.68 -13.46
N GLY A 160 -7.53 -11.96 -13.37
CA GLY A 160 -6.68 -13.09 -13.73
C GLY A 160 -5.45 -13.30 -12.84
N THR A 161 -4.61 -14.24 -13.27
CA THR A 161 -3.34 -14.57 -12.60
C THR A 161 -2.20 -13.77 -13.22
N ILE A 162 -1.23 -13.39 -12.39
CA ILE A 162 0.00 -12.71 -12.84
C ILE A 162 0.86 -13.74 -13.59
N MET A 163 0.86 -13.67 -14.91
CA MET A 163 1.65 -14.59 -15.76
C MET A 163 2.80 -13.92 -16.51
N ASN A 164 2.91 -12.59 -16.48
CA ASN A 164 4.00 -11.88 -17.15
C ASN A 164 5.29 -11.90 -16.32
N GLU A 165 6.43 -11.74 -17.02
CA GLU A 165 7.76 -11.69 -16.42
C GLU A 165 7.96 -10.47 -15.50
N PHE A 166 7.31 -9.34 -15.82
CA PHE A 166 7.35 -8.10 -15.02
C PHE A 166 6.50 -8.15 -13.75
N ARG A 167 5.72 -9.22 -13.55
CA ARG A 167 4.84 -9.44 -12.39
C ARG A 167 3.77 -8.36 -12.16
N VAL A 168 3.46 -7.57 -13.19
CA VAL A 168 2.44 -6.52 -13.14
C VAL A 168 1.05 -7.14 -13.26
N PRO A 169 0.15 -6.97 -12.28
CA PRO A 169 -1.21 -7.46 -12.37
C PRO A 169 -2.01 -6.74 -13.46
N LYS A 170 -2.94 -7.44 -14.08
CA LYS A 170 -3.96 -6.78 -14.93
C LYS A 170 -5.08 -6.27 -14.04
N PHE A 171 -5.55 -5.07 -14.34
CA PHE A 171 -6.61 -4.41 -13.59
C PHE A 171 -7.77 -4.06 -14.51
N GLU A 172 -8.99 -4.18 -13.98
CA GLU A 172 -10.18 -3.55 -14.55
C GLU A 172 -10.57 -2.34 -13.72
N ILE A 173 -10.87 -1.21 -14.37
CA ILE A 173 -11.39 -0.02 -13.70
C ILE A 173 -12.90 -0.20 -13.50
N LEU A 174 -13.32 -0.19 -12.24
CA LEU A 174 -14.71 -0.43 -11.85
C LEU A 174 -15.50 0.86 -11.63
N ALA A 175 -14.87 1.90 -11.07
CA ALA A 175 -15.49 3.21 -10.81
C ALA A 175 -14.45 4.34 -10.81
N GLY A 176 -14.91 5.57 -11.07
CA GLY A 176 -14.09 6.78 -11.03
C GLY A 176 -13.32 7.10 -12.31
N GLU A 177 -12.26 7.88 -12.19
CA GLU A 177 -11.40 8.36 -13.27
C GLU A 177 -10.56 7.21 -13.86
N LYS A 178 -10.28 7.26 -15.17
CA LYS A 178 -9.37 6.32 -15.84
C LYS A 178 -7.91 6.75 -15.68
N ASN A 179 -7.48 6.97 -14.43
CA ASN A 179 -6.12 7.40 -14.09
C ASN A 179 -5.45 6.37 -13.19
N MET A 180 -4.35 5.77 -13.67
CA MET A 180 -3.55 4.81 -12.91
C MET A 180 -2.23 5.42 -12.41
N ILE A 181 -1.93 6.67 -12.77
CA ILE A 181 -0.73 7.40 -12.35
C ILE A 181 -0.99 8.07 -11.01
N THR A 182 -0.28 7.63 -9.98
CA THR A 182 -0.51 8.04 -8.59
C THR A 182 0.81 8.31 -7.87
N GLU A 183 0.71 8.84 -6.65
CA GLU A 183 1.85 9.05 -5.76
C GLU A 183 1.56 8.44 -4.39
N VAL A 184 2.57 7.79 -3.82
CA VAL A 184 2.52 7.20 -2.47
C VAL A 184 3.69 7.71 -1.66
N LYS A 185 3.47 7.94 -0.36
CA LYS A 185 4.52 8.35 0.58
C LYS A 185 4.77 7.23 1.58
N GLN A 186 6.02 6.79 1.69
CA GLN A 186 6.45 5.77 2.65
C GLN A 186 7.78 6.21 3.28
N TYR A 187 7.83 6.26 4.61
CA TYR A 187 9.03 6.66 5.39
C TYR A 187 9.76 7.92 4.90
N GLY A 188 9.02 8.96 4.51
CA GLY A 188 9.61 10.21 4.04
C GLY A 188 10.11 10.19 2.59
N ALA A 189 10.03 9.04 1.90
CA ALA A 189 10.18 8.95 0.46
C ALA A 189 8.82 9.08 -0.24
N THR A 190 8.80 9.76 -1.39
CA THR A 190 7.62 9.86 -2.26
C THR A 190 7.87 9.06 -3.54
N PHE A 191 6.95 8.18 -3.90
CA PHE A 191 7.05 7.35 -5.09
C PHE A 191 5.90 7.69 -6.03
N LYS A 192 6.24 8.13 -7.23
CA LYS A 192 5.32 8.21 -8.36
C LYS A 192 5.36 6.88 -9.10
N LEU A 193 4.19 6.44 -9.57
CA LEU A 193 4.04 5.21 -10.34
C LEU A 193 2.78 5.27 -11.22
N ASP A 194 2.81 4.56 -12.34
CA ASP A 194 1.61 4.06 -12.99
C ASP A 194 1.35 2.65 -12.49
N TYR A 195 0.28 2.49 -11.70
CA TYR A 195 -0.03 1.21 -11.06
C TYR A 195 -0.39 0.10 -12.07
N SER A 196 -0.68 0.44 -13.32
CA SER A 196 -0.92 -0.52 -14.40
C SER A 196 0.36 -1.01 -15.10
N LEU A 197 1.50 -0.36 -14.89
CA LEU A 197 2.77 -0.66 -15.56
C LEU A 197 3.85 -1.25 -14.64
N VAL A 198 3.73 -1.09 -13.33
CA VAL A 198 4.75 -1.54 -12.36
C VAL A 198 4.14 -2.34 -11.22
N TYR A 199 4.93 -3.24 -10.63
CA TYR A 199 4.55 -3.92 -9.41
C TYR A 199 4.72 -2.98 -8.20
N TRP A 200 3.69 -2.88 -7.36
CA TRP A 200 3.76 -2.17 -6.09
C TRP A 200 2.90 -2.87 -5.03
N ASN A 201 3.39 -2.88 -3.78
CA ASN A 201 2.67 -3.42 -2.63
C ASN A 201 2.93 -2.58 -1.39
N SER A 202 1.95 -1.74 -1.01
CA SER A 202 2.04 -0.87 0.16
C SER A 202 2.20 -1.65 1.48
N ARG A 203 1.85 -2.95 1.53
CA ARG A 203 1.96 -3.76 2.75
C ARG A 203 3.40 -4.20 3.07
N LEU A 204 4.34 -4.00 2.17
CA LEU A 204 5.77 -4.28 2.39
C LEU A 204 6.53 -3.12 3.03
N GLU A 205 5.84 -2.00 3.30
CA GLU A 205 6.42 -0.80 3.91
C GLU A 205 7.31 -1.13 5.11
N HIS A 206 6.75 -1.79 6.14
CA HIS A 206 7.50 -2.15 7.36
C HIS A 206 8.75 -3.00 7.10
N GLU A 207 8.72 -3.85 6.07
CA GLU A 207 9.88 -4.65 5.69
C GLU A 207 10.95 -3.81 4.99
N HIS A 208 10.54 -2.88 4.11
CA HIS A 208 11.45 -1.95 3.46
C HIS A 208 12.24 -1.16 4.50
N ILE A 209 11.56 -0.56 5.49
CA ILE A 209 12.27 0.20 6.53
C ILE A 209 13.09 -0.67 7.45
N ARG A 210 12.65 -1.90 7.76
CA ARG A 210 13.42 -2.82 8.62
C ARG A 210 14.78 -3.11 8.01
N LEU A 211 14.82 -3.40 6.70
CA LEU A 211 16.07 -3.66 6.01
C LEU A 211 16.89 -2.37 5.86
N VAL A 212 16.28 -1.29 5.34
CA VAL A 212 16.95 0.01 5.16
C VAL A 212 17.52 0.56 6.47
N SER A 213 16.87 0.30 7.61
CA SER A 213 17.34 0.74 8.93
C SER A 213 18.69 0.15 9.32
N GLN A 214 19.07 -1.00 8.77
CA GLN A 214 20.37 -1.64 9.02
C GLN A 214 21.52 -0.98 8.26
N PHE A 215 21.22 -0.27 7.16
CA PHE A 215 22.24 0.36 6.33
C PHE A 215 22.84 1.60 6.97
N ARG A 216 24.12 1.83 6.71
CA ARG A 216 24.92 2.96 7.17
C ARG A 216 25.27 3.90 6.01
N PRO A 217 25.41 5.21 6.27
CA PRO A 217 25.87 6.16 5.25
C PRO A 217 27.21 5.70 4.64
N GLY A 218 27.35 5.82 3.33
CA GLY A 218 28.54 5.40 2.57
C GLY A 218 28.57 3.92 2.17
N GLU A 219 27.68 3.06 2.67
CA GLU A 219 27.61 1.67 2.24
C GLU A 219 27.15 1.55 0.78
N ILE A 220 27.66 0.53 0.10
CA ILE A 220 27.30 0.18 -1.28
C ILE A 220 26.21 -0.88 -1.26
N ILE A 221 25.06 -0.54 -1.82
CA ILE A 221 23.87 -1.39 -1.88
C ILE A 221 23.62 -1.79 -3.34
N CYS A 222 23.46 -3.08 -3.58
CA CYS A 222 23.07 -3.62 -4.87
C CYS A 222 21.66 -4.20 -4.76
N ASP A 223 20.69 -3.63 -5.47
CA ASP A 223 19.30 -4.10 -5.55
C ASP A 223 19.04 -4.72 -6.92
N MET A 224 18.91 -6.05 -6.97
CA MET A 224 18.81 -6.81 -8.22
C MET A 224 17.42 -6.72 -8.88
N PHE A 225 16.39 -6.40 -8.08
CA PHE A 225 14.97 -6.36 -8.49
C PHE A 225 14.28 -5.15 -7.87
N ALA A 226 14.80 -3.97 -8.20
CA ALA A 226 14.51 -2.73 -7.52
C ALA A 226 13.10 -2.21 -7.75
N GLY A 227 12.37 -2.64 -8.79
CA GLY A 227 11.11 -2.05 -9.18
C GLY A 227 11.23 -0.53 -9.32
N ILE A 228 10.33 0.21 -8.68
CA ILE A 228 10.38 1.69 -8.64
C ILE A 228 11.26 2.27 -7.52
N GLY A 229 12.00 1.41 -6.81
CA GLY A 229 13.00 1.76 -5.79
C GLY A 229 12.56 1.80 -4.33
N PRO A 230 11.66 0.94 -3.81
CA PRO A 230 11.24 1.00 -2.42
C PRO A 230 12.38 0.76 -1.41
N PHE A 231 13.45 0.03 -1.78
CA PHE A 231 14.70 -0.04 -1.00
C PHE A 231 15.72 0.99 -1.47
N ALA A 232 15.89 1.13 -2.79
CA ALA A 232 16.91 1.98 -3.39
C ALA A 232 16.78 3.46 -2.98
N ILE A 233 15.58 4.02 -3.04
CA ILE A 233 15.35 5.44 -2.73
C ILE A 233 15.61 5.74 -1.25
N PRO A 234 15.04 5.01 -0.27
CA PRO A 234 15.33 5.27 1.14
C PRO A 234 16.78 4.97 1.54
N ALA A 235 17.42 3.96 0.94
CA ALA A 235 18.85 3.70 1.16
C ALA A 235 19.72 4.87 0.68
N ALA A 236 19.43 5.41 -0.50
CA ALA A 236 20.11 6.59 -1.02
C ALA A 236 19.85 7.84 -0.18
N GLN A 237 18.63 8.03 0.37
CA GLN A 237 18.34 9.12 1.31
C GLN A 237 19.15 9.02 2.61
N LYS A 238 19.54 7.81 3.03
CA LYS A 238 20.49 7.59 4.13
C LYS A 238 21.95 7.89 3.78
N GLY A 239 22.25 8.22 2.51
CA GLY A 239 23.61 8.47 2.03
C GLY A 239 24.35 7.22 1.58
N CYS A 240 23.65 6.13 1.27
CA CYS A 240 24.26 4.95 0.64
C CYS A 240 24.48 5.20 -0.87
N VAL A 241 25.43 4.50 -1.46
CA VAL A 241 25.58 4.39 -2.93
C VAL A 241 24.77 3.19 -3.38
N VAL A 242 23.85 3.38 -4.33
CA VAL A 242 22.92 2.32 -4.73
C VAL A 242 23.05 2.00 -6.21
N TYR A 243 23.27 0.72 -6.52
CA TYR A 243 23.13 0.14 -7.85
C TYR A 243 21.81 -0.62 -7.91
N ALA A 244 20.85 -0.12 -8.70
CA ALA A 244 19.48 -0.62 -8.71
C ALA A 244 19.10 -1.12 -10.11
N ASN A 245 18.72 -2.38 -10.21
CA ASN A 245 18.36 -3.04 -11.46
C ASN A 245 16.93 -3.55 -11.42
N ASP A 246 16.24 -3.51 -12.56
CA ASP A 246 14.97 -4.19 -12.75
C ASP A 246 14.80 -4.57 -14.22
N LEU A 247 14.15 -5.70 -14.49
CA LEU A 247 13.91 -6.17 -15.85
C LEU A 247 12.84 -5.33 -16.57
N ASN A 248 11.87 -4.78 -15.83
CA ASN A 248 10.79 -3.99 -16.39
C ASN A 248 11.28 -2.56 -16.73
N PRO A 249 11.25 -2.13 -18.00
CA PRO A 249 11.67 -0.77 -18.38
C PRO A 249 10.82 0.31 -17.71
N ASP A 250 9.52 0.08 -17.47
CA ASP A 250 8.63 1.03 -16.80
C ASP A 250 9.02 1.19 -15.32
N SER A 251 9.43 0.11 -14.65
CA SER A 251 9.97 0.16 -13.29
C SER A 251 11.19 1.09 -13.23
N ILE A 252 12.11 0.96 -14.20
CA ILE A 252 13.32 1.80 -14.28
C ILE A 252 13.01 3.25 -14.64
N HIS A 253 12.04 3.48 -15.52
CA HIS A 253 11.54 4.82 -15.80
C HIS A 253 11.05 5.51 -14.52
N TYR A 254 10.20 4.83 -13.73
CA TYR A 254 9.71 5.37 -12.47
C TYR A 254 10.78 5.45 -11.38
N LEU A 255 11.74 4.52 -11.33
CA LEU A 255 12.90 4.60 -10.42
C LEU A 255 13.69 5.89 -10.66
N LYS A 256 13.97 6.25 -11.92
CA LYS A 256 14.66 7.50 -12.27
C LYS A 256 13.85 8.74 -11.88
N ILE A 257 12.54 8.73 -12.13
CA ILE A 257 11.64 9.80 -11.68
C ILE A 257 11.68 9.93 -10.16
N ASN A 258 11.58 8.81 -9.43
CA ASN A 258 11.55 8.78 -7.98
C ASN A 258 12.88 9.21 -7.38
N ALA A 259 14.01 8.85 -7.99
CA ALA A 259 15.32 9.33 -7.56
C ALA A 259 15.43 10.86 -7.65
N LYS A 260 14.97 11.45 -8.76
CA LYS A 260 14.89 12.91 -8.92
C LYS A 260 13.90 13.56 -7.94
N LEU A 261 12.71 12.99 -7.79
CA LEU A 261 11.66 13.48 -6.89
C LEU A 261 12.14 13.55 -5.43
N ASN A 262 12.94 12.57 -5.01
CA ASN A 262 13.51 12.48 -3.67
C ASN A 262 14.90 13.11 -3.54
N LYS A 263 15.42 13.72 -4.61
CA LYS A 263 16.73 14.41 -4.65
C LYS A 263 17.91 13.50 -4.32
N VAL A 264 17.85 12.25 -4.77
CA VAL A 264 18.88 11.21 -4.57
C VAL A 264 19.40 10.62 -5.89
N ASP A 265 19.07 11.24 -7.03
CA ASP A 265 19.49 10.82 -8.37
C ASP A 265 21.01 10.63 -8.51
N ARG A 266 21.81 11.39 -7.75
CA ARG A 266 23.28 11.24 -7.75
C ARG A 266 23.81 10.03 -6.96
N HIS A 267 22.96 9.40 -6.15
CA HIS A 267 23.33 8.25 -5.32
C HIS A 267 22.75 6.93 -5.86
N VAL A 268 21.94 6.99 -6.93
CA VAL A 268 21.25 5.82 -7.50
C VAL A 268 21.65 5.65 -8.96
N SER A 269 22.41 4.60 -9.24
CA SER A 269 22.71 4.13 -10.59
C SER A 269 21.68 3.08 -11.01
N SER A 270 20.83 3.40 -11.98
CA SER A 270 19.73 2.54 -12.42
C SER A 270 20.06 1.74 -13.69
N TYR A 271 19.71 0.45 -13.73
CA TYR A 271 19.98 -0.46 -14.84
C TYR A 271 18.69 -1.19 -15.27
N ASN A 272 18.53 -1.45 -16.56
CA ASN A 272 17.43 -2.24 -17.09
C ASN A 272 17.96 -3.50 -17.77
N MET A 273 18.21 -4.55 -16.98
CA MET A 273 18.83 -5.78 -17.45
C MET A 273 18.26 -7.01 -16.73
N ASP A 274 18.48 -8.19 -17.33
CA ASP A 274 18.39 -9.44 -16.59
C ASP A 274 19.35 -9.39 -15.39
N ALA A 275 18.87 -9.84 -14.22
CA ALA A 275 19.59 -9.68 -12.96
C ALA A 275 20.93 -10.45 -12.94
N ARG A 276 21.05 -11.58 -13.66
CA ARG A 276 22.34 -12.31 -13.76
C ARG A 276 23.34 -11.51 -14.58
N LYS A 277 22.90 -10.97 -15.73
CA LYS A 277 23.75 -10.10 -16.57
C LYS A 277 24.17 -8.84 -15.84
N PHE A 278 23.24 -8.21 -15.14
CA PHE A 278 23.50 -7.01 -14.34
C PHE A 278 24.61 -7.24 -13.32
N VAL A 279 24.46 -8.26 -12.47
CA VAL A 279 25.43 -8.52 -11.41
C VAL A 279 26.79 -8.96 -11.98
N SER A 280 26.79 -9.75 -13.06
CA SER A 280 28.02 -10.12 -13.79
C SER A 280 28.77 -8.89 -14.32
N GLN A 281 28.07 -7.97 -14.98
CA GLN A 281 28.66 -6.74 -15.48
C GLN A 281 29.12 -5.81 -14.36
N LEU A 282 28.35 -5.71 -13.27
CA LEU A 282 28.67 -4.87 -12.12
C LEU A 282 29.97 -5.32 -11.41
N MET A 283 30.24 -6.63 -11.41
CA MET A 283 31.41 -7.24 -10.79
C MET A 283 32.60 -7.45 -11.75
N ALA A 284 32.45 -7.12 -13.03
CA ALA A 284 33.52 -7.25 -14.00
C ALA A 284 34.65 -6.25 -13.70
N LEU A 285 35.90 -6.72 -13.77
CA LEU A 285 37.06 -5.84 -13.67
C LEU A 285 37.18 -5.03 -14.96
N PRO A 286 37.48 -3.71 -14.87
CA PRO A 286 37.81 -2.95 -16.06
C PRO A 286 39.04 -3.59 -16.71
N HIS A 287 38.93 -3.97 -17.99
CA HIS A 287 40.07 -4.46 -18.74
C HIS A 287 41.10 -3.32 -18.86
N SER A 288 42.37 -3.63 -18.54
CA SER A 288 43.48 -2.71 -18.79
C SER A 288 43.70 -2.61 -20.29
N GLU A 289 42.94 -1.76 -20.98
CA GLU A 289 43.25 -1.38 -22.35
C GLU A 289 43.92 -0.02 -22.37
N ASN A 290 45.17 -0.02 -22.82
CA ASN A 290 45.76 1.11 -23.53
C ASN A 290 44.82 1.45 -24.70
N GLY A 291 43.96 2.44 -24.50
CA GLY A 291 42.93 2.82 -25.48
C GLY A 291 41.99 3.86 -24.89
N LEU A 292 42.55 5.01 -24.53
CA LEU A 292 41.78 6.19 -24.13
C LEU A 292 40.83 6.59 -25.29
N GLU A 293 39.59 6.96 -24.95
CA GLU A 293 38.67 7.81 -25.75
C GLU A 293 37.59 7.23 -26.70
N SER A 294 37.03 6.02 -26.51
CA SER A 294 35.80 5.62 -27.26
C SER A 294 34.53 5.37 -26.43
N ASP A 295 34.63 4.90 -25.19
CA ASP A 295 33.45 4.31 -24.54
C ASP A 295 32.61 5.25 -23.66
N ILE A 296 33.10 6.49 -23.43
CA ILE A 296 32.33 7.54 -22.73
C ILE A 296 31.33 8.24 -23.66
N SER A 297 31.49 8.09 -24.98
CA SER A 297 30.61 8.72 -25.98
C SER A 297 29.29 7.95 -26.21
N LEU A 298 29.28 6.63 -25.96
CA LEU A 298 28.07 5.79 -26.06
C LEU A 298 27.13 5.91 -24.85
N LEU A 299 27.66 6.32 -23.68
CA LEU A 299 26.87 6.51 -22.46
C LEU A 299 26.18 7.88 -22.37
N LYS A 300 26.55 8.85 -23.22
CA LYS A 300 25.92 10.18 -23.29
C LYS A 300 24.94 10.36 -24.46
N ALA A 301 25.01 9.51 -25.48
CA ALA A 301 24.17 9.64 -26.69
C ALA A 301 22.68 9.27 -26.50
N HIS A 302 22.25 8.84 -25.31
CA HIS A 302 20.84 8.60 -25.00
C HIS A 302 20.19 9.72 -24.15
N GLU A 303 20.91 10.79 -23.82
CA GLU A 303 20.35 11.95 -23.11
C GLU A 303 19.77 13.04 -24.04
N ASP A 304 20.01 12.98 -25.35
CA ASP A 304 19.44 13.92 -26.31
C ASP A 304 18.51 13.21 -27.31
N CYS A 305 17.24 13.04 -26.94
CA CYS A 305 16.18 12.98 -27.94
C CYS A 305 15.09 13.95 -27.53
N ASN A 306 15.16 15.13 -28.15
CA ASN A 306 14.21 16.21 -27.96
C ASN A 306 12.82 15.81 -28.45
N ILE A 307 11.86 16.35 -27.71
CA ILE A 307 10.44 16.42 -28.00
C ILE A 307 10.24 17.09 -29.36
N GLU A 308 9.77 16.34 -30.36
CA GLU A 308 9.08 16.92 -31.50
C GLU A 308 7.59 16.94 -31.19
N THR A 309 7.10 18.13 -30.86
CA THR A 309 5.71 18.52 -30.97
C THR A 309 5.33 18.57 -32.45
N ASN A 310 4.36 17.76 -32.87
CA ASN A 310 3.57 18.02 -34.07
C ASN A 310 2.08 17.98 -33.70
N GLU A 311 1.49 19.16 -33.66
CA GLU A 311 0.07 19.36 -33.92
C GLU A 311 -0.18 19.11 -35.42
N GLU A 312 -1.20 18.33 -35.78
CA GLU A 312 -2.35 18.81 -36.57
C GLU A 312 -3.29 17.68 -37.06
N THR A 313 -4.57 17.90 -36.75
CA THR A 313 -5.80 17.67 -37.53
C THR A 313 -6.31 16.27 -37.91
N GLN A 314 -7.42 15.92 -37.23
CA GLN A 314 -8.75 15.46 -37.72
C GLN A 314 -8.86 14.67 -39.05
N THR A 315 -9.56 13.53 -38.99
CA THR A 315 -10.74 13.22 -39.83
C THR A 315 -11.51 11.98 -39.33
N GLU A 316 -12.83 12.04 -39.48
CA GLU A 316 -13.87 11.09 -39.03
C GLU A 316 -14.00 9.86 -39.96
N ASN A 317 -14.42 8.69 -39.45
CA ASN A 317 -15.77 8.12 -39.70
C ASN A 317 -15.95 6.62 -39.36
N ALA A 318 -17.06 6.36 -38.64
CA ALA A 318 -18.11 5.34 -38.84
C ALA A 318 -17.84 3.81 -38.86
N GLY A 319 -18.69 3.08 -38.11
CA GLY A 319 -19.41 1.90 -38.65
C GLY A 319 -19.31 0.55 -37.90
N ILE A 320 -20.36 0.22 -37.13
CA ILE A 320 -20.77 -1.12 -36.60
C ILE A 320 -21.86 -1.68 -37.57
N PRO A 321 -22.05 -3.01 -37.85
CA PRO A 321 -22.91 -3.94 -37.05
C PRO A 321 -22.62 -5.48 -37.10
N VAL A 322 -22.77 -6.24 -36.00
CA VAL A 322 -23.93 -7.02 -35.41
C VAL A 322 -24.15 -8.44 -35.99
N GLU A 323 -24.31 -9.44 -35.08
CA GLU A 323 -25.27 -10.60 -35.02
C GLU A 323 -24.62 -11.77 -34.22
N ALA A 324 -25.09 -12.35 -33.10
CA ALA A 324 -26.38 -12.80 -32.55
C ALA A 324 -26.90 -14.16 -33.08
N LYS A 325 -27.01 -15.19 -32.20
CA LYS A 325 -28.09 -16.21 -32.19
C LYS A 325 -28.14 -17.08 -30.91
N GLU A 326 -29.38 -17.27 -30.44
CA GLU A 326 -29.94 -18.12 -29.35
C GLU A 326 -29.93 -19.63 -29.72
N ALA A 327 -30.36 -20.67 -28.97
CA ALA A 327 -31.37 -20.90 -27.91
C ALA A 327 -31.07 -22.26 -27.19
N LEU A 328 -31.32 -22.45 -25.87
CA LEU A 328 -32.44 -23.14 -25.15
C LEU A 328 -32.85 -24.57 -25.58
N ASP A 329 -32.85 -25.51 -24.59
CA ASP A 329 -33.87 -26.56 -24.30
C ASP A 329 -33.44 -27.36 -23.02
N ILE A 330 -34.14 -27.28 -21.88
CA ILE A 330 -35.28 -28.07 -21.34
C ILE A 330 -34.95 -29.49 -20.78
N VAL A 331 -35.11 -29.56 -19.45
CA VAL A 331 -35.22 -30.59 -18.37
C VAL A 331 -36.19 -31.76 -18.75
N PRO A 332 -36.16 -33.02 -18.20
CA PRO A 332 -36.44 -33.23 -16.77
C PRO A 332 -36.01 -34.49 -15.96
N SER A 333 -36.02 -34.25 -14.63
CA SER A 333 -36.56 -35.04 -13.50
C SER A 333 -36.01 -36.42 -13.12
N ASP A 334 -35.64 -36.56 -11.83
CA ASP A 334 -36.13 -37.56 -10.83
C ASP A 334 -35.01 -38.00 -9.85
N ILE A 335 -35.19 -38.42 -8.59
CA ILE A 335 -36.20 -38.39 -7.51
C ILE A 335 -35.49 -39.04 -6.28
N LYS A 336 -35.76 -38.53 -5.05
CA LYS A 336 -35.61 -39.15 -3.69
C LYS A 336 -34.22 -39.65 -3.22
N GLY A 337 -33.83 -39.53 -1.94
CA GLY A 337 -34.53 -39.05 -0.74
C GLY A 337 -33.75 -39.38 0.56
N VAL A 338 -34.40 -39.05 1.69
CA VAL A 338 -34.26 -39.62 3.06
C VAL A 338 -33.11 -39.02 3.92
N GLN A 339 -33.42 -38.10 4.86
CA GLN A 339 -33.58 -38.25 6.34
C GLN A 339 -32.31 -38.77 7.06
N HIS A 340 -31.85 -38.30 8.24
CA HIS A 340 -32.55 -37.91 9.47
C HIS A 340 -31.55 -37.22 10.44
N VAL A 341 -31.93 -36.06 11.02
CA VAL A 341 -31.85 -35.63 12.44
C VAL A 341 -30.60 -35.99 13.30
N CYS A 342 -29.94 -34.97 13.90
CA CYS A 342 -30.13 -34.67 15.34
C CYS A 342 -29.56 -33.30 15.77
N ARG A 343 -30.31 -32.70 16.70
CA ARG A 343 -30.19 -31.37 17.30
C ARG A 343 -29.10 -31.33 18.38
N LYS A 344 -28.50 -30.15 18.58
CA LYS A 344 -28.52 -29.44 19.87
C LYS A 344 -28.07 -27.97 19.71
N ALA A 345 -28.92 -27.07 20.17
CA ALA A 345 -28.66 -25.68 20.51
C ALA A 345 -27.81 -25.63 21.82
N ASP A 346 -27.15 -24.56 22.28
CA ASP A 346 -27.51 -23.14 22.33
C ASP A 346 -26.27 -22.24 22.53
N LEU A 347 -26.33 -21.04 21.92
CA LEU A 347 -25.93 -19.68 22.36
C LEU A 347 -24.45 -19.27 22.62
N PRO A 348 -24.12 -17.97 22.41
CA PRO A 348 -22.81 -17.51 21.93
C PRO A 348 -22.01 -16.67 22.94
N LEU A 349 -20.68 -16.80 22.90
CA LEU A 349 -19.76 -15.99 23.71
C LEU A 349 -19.33 -14.73 22.97
N ALA A 350 -19.47 -13.61 23.69
CA ALA A 350 -19.34 -12.24 23.24
C ALA A 350 -17.90 -11.80 22.93
N ALA A 351 -17.83 -10.87 21.99
CA ALA A 351 -16.64 -10.18 21.53
C ALA A 351 -16.00 -9.29 22.62
N VAL A 352 -14.69 -9.44 22.79
CA VAL A 352 -13.85 -8.62 23.67
C VAL A 352 -13.42 -7.34 22.93
N LYS A 353 -13.78 -6.20 23.51
CA LYS A 353 -13.37 -4.83 23.11
C LYS A 353 -11.93 -4.54 23.57
N ARG A 354 -11.17 -3.83 22.73
CA ARG A 354 -9.89 -3.17 23.08
C ARG A 354 -10.14 -1.96 23.98
N PRO A 355 -9.30 -1.68 25.00
CA PRO A 355 -9.46 -0.49 25.83
C PRO A 355 -8.84 0.75 25.17
N SER A 356 -9.55 1.85 25.35
CA SER A 356 -9.17 3.23 25.12
C SER A 356 -8.87 3.85 26.49
N ASP A 357 -7.64 4.29 26.73
CA ASP A 357 -7.30 5.05 27.95
C ASP A 357 -7.28 6.56 27.65
N SER A 358 -8.24 7.23 28.30
CA SER A 358 -8.30 8.66 28.52
C SER A 358 -7.53 9.03 29.79
N CYS A 359 -6.80 10.13 29.73
CA CYS A 359 -6.10 10.74 30.86
C CYS A 359 -7.10 11.30 31.90
N GLN A 360 -6.74 11.21 33.19
CA GLN A 360 -7.23 12.09 34.24
C GLN A 360 -6.04 12.83 34.86
N GLU A 361 -6.24 14.13 35.08
CA GLU A 361 -5.34 15.07 35.75
C GLU A 361 -5.38 14.87 37.26
N ASP A 362 -4.24 15.04 37.93
CA ASP A 362 -4.20 15.54 39.30
C ASP A 362 -2.98 16.45 39.51
N ASN A 363 -3.18 17.51 40.29
CA ASN A 363 -2.38 18.73 40.41
C ASN A 363 -0.99 18.57 41.05
N GLY A 364 -0.01 19.40 40.64
CA GLY A 364 1.24 19.55 41.39
C GLY A 364 2.39 20.38 40.79
N ASN A 365 2.15 21.68 40.55
CA ASN A 365 3.09 22.82 40.66
C ASN A 365 4.44 22.93 39.88
N SER A 366 4.56 24.06 39.19
CA SER A 366 5.75 24.88 38.86
C SER A 366 6.88 24.32 37.99
N SER A 367 7.02 24.84 36.76
CA SER A 367 8.04 25.86 36.44
C SER A 367 8.01 26.21 34.94
N HIS A 368 8.22 27.50 34.67
CA HIS A 368 8.38 28.13 33.37
C HIS A 368 9.41 27.40 32.50
N ASP A 369 9.12 27.17 31.21
CA ASP A 369 10.01 27.59 30.13
C ASP A 369 9.40 27.47 28.73
N THR A 370 9.37 28.59 28.03
CA THR A 370 9.06 28.77 26.62
C THR A 370 10.13 28.16 25.71
N TYR A 371 9.76 27.21 24.86
CA TYR A 371 10.47 26.86 23.61
C TYR A 371 9.40 26.49 22.57
N GLY A 372 9.20 27.17 21.46
CA GLY A 372 10.21 27.60 20.49
C GLY A 372 10.16 26.63 19.32
N ALA A 373 9.30 26.91 18.33
CA ALA A 373 9.21 26.16 17.08
C ALA A 373 10.60 26.11 16.40
N LYS A 374 11.18 24.91 16.27
CA LYS A 374 12.40 24.69 15.49
C LYS A 374 12.04 23.96 14.20
N GLY A 375 12.08 24.72 13.11
CA GLY A 375 12.04 24.21 11.75
C GLY A 375 13.20 23.26 11.50
N SER A 376 12.91 22.16 10.81
CA SER A 376 13.90 21.20 10.34
C SER A 376 14.76 21.85 9.26
N THR A 377 15.98 22.23 9.62
CA THR A 377 17.01 22.61 8.65
C THR A 377 17.56 21.34 7.99
N ASN A 378 17.01 20.98 6.83
CA ASN A 378 17.65 20.06 5.91
C ASN A 378 18.95 20.71 5.38
N LYS A 379 20.04 20.49 6.12
CA LYS A 379 21.39 20.91 5.75
C LYS A 379 21.80 20.07 4.54
N ARG A 380 21.77 20.69 3.36
CA ARG A 380 22.30 20.16 2.09
C ARG A 380 23.72 19.64 2.36
N MET A 381 23.89 18.32 2.39
CA MET A 381 25.21 17.69 2.52
C MET A 381 26.06 18.11 1.31
N LYS A 382 27.30 18.54 1.59
CA LYS A 382 28.22 19.11 0.60
C LYS A 382 28.65 18.04 -0.40
N ALA A 383 28.62 18.45 -1.67
CA ALA A 383 28.76 17.66 -2.89
C ALA A 383 30.20 17.22 -3.25
N SER A 384 30.95 16.57 -2.35
CA SER A 384 32.30 16.09 -2.70
C SER A 384 32.50 14.63 -2.29
N GLU A 385 32.81 13.80 -3.30
CA GLU A 385 33.20 12.37 -3.25
C GLU A 385 32.08 11.32 -3.21
N LEU A 386 31.38 11.11 -4.32
CA LEU A 386 30.60 9.86 -4.53
C LEU A 386 30.87 9.18 -5.89
N HIS A 387 31.88 9.65 -6.64
CA HIS A 387 32.16 9.23 -8.02
C HIS A 387 33.15 8.06 -8.16
N ASN A 388 33.59 7.43 -7.06
CA ASN A 388 34.64 6.40 -7.08
C ASN A 388 34.22 5.07 -6.40
N ALA A 389 32.92 4.80 -6.27
CA ALA A 389 32.49 3.48 -5.80
C ALA A 389 32.82 2.44 -6.88
N LYS A 390 33.75 1.52 -6.56
CA LYS A 390 34.14 0.41 -7.42
C LYS A 390 33.43 -0.85 -6.94
N PRO A 391 32.25 -1.20 -7.51
CA PRO A 391 31.45 -2.31 -6.99
C PRO A 391 32.15 -3.66 -7.11
N TRP A 392 33.11 -3.81 -8.04
CA TRP A 392 33.98 -4.99 -8.13
C TRP A 392 35.05 -5.09 -7.02
N GLU A 393 35.30 -4.02 -6.26
CA GLU A 393 36.19 -4.04 -5.09
C GLU A 393 35.42 -4.26 -3.78
N HIS A 394 34.16 -3.81 -3.69
CA HIS A 394 33.36 -3.89 -2.46
C HIS A 394 31.85 -3.66 -2.70
N VAL A 395 31.00 -4.45 -2.04
CA VAL A 395 29.54 -4.25 -1.88
C VAL A 395 29.15 -4.73 -0.49
N ASP A 396 28.42 -3.91 0.24
CA ASP A 396 27.98 -4.23 1.60
C ASP A 396 26.76 -5.14 1.60
N HIS A 397 25.76 -4.81 0.79
CA HIS A 397 24.46 -5.49 0.76
C HIS A 397 23.99 -5.83 -0.65
N MET A 398 23.47 -7.05 -0.82
CA MET A 398 22.80 -7.54 -2.03
C MET A 398 21.34 -7.82 -1.71
N ILE A 399 20.41 -7.14 -2.38
CA ILE A 399 18.96 -7.28 -2.15
C ILE A 399 18.34 -8.03 -3.32
N MET A 400 17.59 -9.09 -3.01
CA MET A 400 16.91 -9.93 -4.01
C MET A 400 15.41 -10.02 -3.70
N ASN A 401 14.66 -8.95 -3.95
CA ASN A 401 13.22 -8.88 -3.67
C ASN A 401 12.33 -9.46 -4.81
N LEU A 402 12.56 -10.73 -5.17
CA LEU A 402 11.73 -11.46 -6.13
C LEU A 402 11.26 -12.80 -5.53
N PRO A 403 10.32 -12.80 -4.56
CA PRO A 403 10.13 -13.94 -3.66
C PRO A 403 9.71 -15.26 -4.32
N ALA A 404 9.15 -15.19 -5.52
CA ALA A 404 8.76 -16.37 -6.28
C ALA A 404 9.96 -17.15 -6.87
N SER A 405 11.09 -16.48 -7.12
CA SER A 405 12.22 -17.06 -7.86
C SER A 405 13.60 -16.60 -7.41
N ALA A 406 13.75 -15.72 -6.42
CA ALA A 406 15.04 -15.15 -6.01
C ALA A 406 16.08 -16.23 -5.66
N LEU A 407 15.67 -17.33 -5.02
CA LEU A 407 16.57 -18.46 -4.72
C LEU A 407 17.25 -19.03 -5.97
N GLN A 408 16.57 -19.01 -7.12
CA GLN A 408 17.11 -19.52 -8.37
C GLN A 408 18.18 -18.60 -8.96
N PHE A 409 18.17 -17.30 -8.62
CA PHE A 409 19.15 -16.32 -9.07
C PHE A 409 20.41 -16.30 -8.20
N LEU A 410 20.47 -17.10 -7.14
CA LEU A 410 21.69 -17.24 -6.34
C LEU A 410 22.84 -17.88 -7.13
N ASP A 411 22.53 -18.62 -8.20
CA ASP A 411 23.50 -19.13 -9.15
C ASP A 411 24.37 -18.02 -9.79
N ALA A 412 23.86 -16.79 -9.87
CA ALA A 412 24.58 -15.63 -10.38
C ALA A 412 25.83 -15.27 -9.56
N PHE A 413 25.92 -15.71 -8.30
CA PHE A 413 27.07 -15.41 -7.45
C PHE A 413 28.22 -16.44 -7.58
N ARG A 414 28.02 -17.54 -8.32
CA ARG A 414 29.04 -18.59 -8.50
C ARG A 414 30.27 -18.07 -9.25
N GLY A 415 31.41 -17.97 -8.57
CA GLY A 415 32.67 -17.50 -9.16
C GLY A 415 32.62 -16.04 -9.64
N LEU A 416 31.67 -15.27 -9.10
CA LEU A 416 31.37 -13.92 -9.57
C LEU A 416 32.44 -12.91 -9.16
N ILE A 417 32.88 -12.98 -7.89
CA ILE A 417 33.76 -11.99 -7.29
C ILE A 417 35.22 -12.45 -7.42
N CYS A 418 36.08 -11.61 -8.00
CA CYS A 418 37.53 -11.84 -8.04
C CYS A 418 38.15 -11.58 -6.68
N ARG A 419 38.70 -12.63 -6.04
CA ARG A 419 39.27 -12.51 -4.68
C ARG A 419 40.44 -11.53 -4.59
N LYS A 420 41.26 -11.41 -5.65
CA LYS A 420 42.43 -10.50 -5.66
C LYS A 420 42.04 -9.03 -5.60
N SER A 421 40.88 -8.67 -6.16
CA SER A 421 40.43 -7.27 -6.26
C SER A 421 39.48 -6.85 -5.13
N TRP A 422 38.91 -7.82 -4.42
CA TRP A 422 37.95 -7.57 -3.33
C TRP A 422 38.64 -7.08 -2.06
N LYS A 423 38.16 -5.98 -1.47
CA LYS A 423 38.82 -5.27 -0.36
C LYS A 423 38.03 -5.27 0.95
N GLY A 424 36.97 -6.07 1.05
CA GLY A 424 36.10 -6.09 2.23
C GLY A 424 35.63 -7.47 2.64
N PHE A 425 34.69 -7.50 3.57
CA PHE A 425 33.96 -8.72 3.91
C PHE A 425 33.09 -9.15 2.73
N PRO A 426 32.73 -10.45 2.63
CA PRO A 426 31.74 -10.88 1.66
C PRO A 426 30.40 -10.12 1.83
N PRO A 427 29.72 -9.77 0.72
CA PRO A 427 28.44 -9.05 0.78
C PRO A 427 27.41 -9.79 1.66
N LEU A 428 26.57 -9.03 2.36
CA LEU A 428 25.40 -9.58 3.03
C LEU A 428 24.25 -9.69 2.02
N VAL A 429 23.85 -10.92 1.71
CA VAL A 429 22.74 -11.20 0.78
C VAL A 429 21.43 -11.24 1.56
N HIS A 430 20.42 -10.53 1.07
CA HIS A 430 19.05 -10.51 1.57
C HIS A 430 18.12 -11.11 0.50
N CYS A 431 17.91 -12.43 0.58
CA CYS A 431 17.13 -13.18 -0.38
C CYS A 431 15.69 -13.35 0.10
N TYR A 432 14.73 -12.74 -0.59
CA TYR A 432 13.32 -12.93 -0.27
C TYR A 432 12.79 -14.20 -0.92
N CYS A 433 11.96 -14.96 -0.22
CA CYS A 433 11.35 -16.17 -0.76
C CYS A 433 9.95 -16.42 -0.17
N PHE A 434 9.15 -17.20 -0.88
CA PHE A 434 7.94 -17.78 -0.31
C PHE A 434 8.23 -19.15 0.31
N VAL A 435 7.59 -19.43 1.44
CA VAL A 435 7.66 -20.72 2.13
C VAL A 435 6.23 -21.21 2.37
N ARG A 436 5.92 -22.42 1.89
CA ARG A 436 4.64 -23.09 2.10
C ARG A 436 4.65 -23.86 3.43
N ALA A 437 3.47 -24.17 3.97
CA ALA A 437 3.34 -24.95 5.21
C ALA A 437 3.99 -26.35 5.15
N THR A 438 4.17 -26.89 3.94
CA THR A 438 4.83 -28.19 3.70
C THR A 438 6.35 -28.09 3.63
N GLU A 439 6.91 -26.88 3.57
CA GLU A 439 8.34 -26.65 3.42
C GLU A 439 8.95 -26.23 4.75
N THR A 440 10.13 -26.77 5.07
CA THR A 440 10.88 -26.38 6.27
C THR A 440 11.98 -25.37 5.95
N LYS A 441 12.51 -24.68 6.96
CA LYS A 441 13.63 -23.74 6.77
C LYS A 441 14.85 -24.44 6.18
N GLU A 442 15.10 -25.68 6.58
CA GLU A 442 16.21 -26.50 6.12
C GLU A 442 16.09 -26.83 4.63
N MET A 443 14.88 -27.08 4.13
CA MET A 443 14.63 -27.26 2.69
C MET A 443 14.96 -25.99 1.90
N ILE A 444 14.58 -24.82 2.41
CA ILE A 444 14.87 -23.52 1.79
C ILE A 444 16.38 -23.24 1.78
N ILE A 445 17.08 -23.49 2.90
CA ILE A 445 18.53 -23.36 2.99
C ILE A 445 19.21 -24.32 2.02
N SER A 446 18.79 -25.59 1.98
CA SER A 446 19.34 -26.60 1.06
C SER A 446 19.18 -26.18 -0.40
N GLY A 447 18.00 -25.65 -0.77
CA GLY A 447 17.77 -25.07 -2.10
C GLY A 447 18.69 -23.89 -2.40
N ALA A 448 18.88 -22.97 -1.44
CA ALA A 448 19.78 -21.83 -1.58
C ALA A 448 21.26 -22.26 -1.74
N GLN A 449 21.71 -23.22 -0.94
CA GLN A 449 23.07 -23.78 -1.01
C GLN A 449 23.31 -24.51 -2.34
N SER A 450 22.33 -25.27 -2.81
CA SER A 450 22.38 -25.92 -4.13
C SER A 450 22.48 -24.88 -5.24
N ALA A 451 21.67 -23.81 -5.18
CA ALA A 451 21.76 -22.70 -6.14
C ALA A 451 23.10 -21.96 -6.07
N LEU A 452 23.71 -21.77 -4.89
CA LEU A 452 25.05 -21.17 -4.76
C LEU A 452 26.20 -22.12 -5.11
N ASN A 453 25.96 -23.43 -5.07
CA ASN A 453 27.00 -24.45 -5.00
C ASN A 453 27.99 -24.23 -3.84
N ALA A 454 27.49 -23.77 -2.68
CA ALA A 454 28.29 -23.46 -1.50
C ALA A 454 27.48 -23.60 -0.21
N HIS A 455 28.16 -23.87 0.91
CA HIS A 455 27.52 -23.92 2.23
C HIS A 455 27.24 -22.51 2.77
N ILE A 456 26.03 -22.28 3.28
CA ILE A 456 25.63 -21.01 3.89
C ILE A 456 25.79 -21.14 5.40
N GLN A 457 26.67 -20.33 5.97
CA GLN A 457 26.89 -20.26 7.41
C GLN A 457 25.92 -19.28 8.08
N ASP A 458 25.31 -19.72 9.18
CA ASP A 458 24.48 -18.92 10.10
C ASP A 458 23.37 -18.07 9.41
N PRO A 459 22.49 -18.65 8.57
CA PRO A 459 21.45 -17.90 7.88
C PRO A 459 20.40 -17.35 8.84
N ILE A 460 20.08 -16.06 8.71
CA ILE A 460 19.05 -15.38 9.50
C ILE A 460 17.72 -15.44 8.75
N PHE A 461 16.73 -16.09 9.35
CA PHE A 461 15.36 -16.17 8.82
C PHE A 461 14.47 -15.11 9.45
N HIS A 462 14.07 -14.12 8.65
CA HIS A 462 13.08 -13.13 9.05
C HIS A 462 11.74 -13.40 8.37
N ARG A 463 10.67 -13.57 9.16
CA ARG A 463 9.31 -13.74 8.62
C ARG A 463 8.71 -12.36 8.32
N VAL A 464 8.45 -12.09 7.05
CA VAL A 464 7.97 -10.79 6.57
C VAL A 464 6.46 -10.67 6.77
N ARG A 465 5.68 -11.60 6.20
CA ARG A 465 4.21 -11.59 6.26
C ARG A 465 3.59 -12.89 5.77
N ASP A 466 2.30 -13.09 6.05
CA ASP A 466 1.47 -14.07 5.36
C ASP A 466 1.04 -13.55 3.98
N VAL A 467 1.04 -14.44 2.99
CA VAL A 467 0.75 -14.11 1.58
C VAL A 467 -0.57 -14.73 1.13
N ALA A 468 -0.81 -15.97 1.56
CA ALA A 468 -2.04 -16.73 1.33
C ALA A 468 -2.17 -17.79 2.44
N PRO A 469 -3.32 -18.48 2.57
CA PRO A 469 -3.41 -19.64 3.45
C PRO A 469 -2.25 -20.61 3.17
N ASN A 470 -1.56 -21.04 4.22
CA ASN A 470 -0.42 -21.95 4.15
C ASN A 470 0.79 -21.44 3.35
N LYS A 471 0.94 -20.12 3.13
CA LYS A 471 2.08 -19.53 2.41
C LYS A 471 2.49 -18.20 3.03
N ALA A 472 3.74 -18.12 3.48
CA ALA A 472 4.34 -16.91 4.04
C ALA A 472 5.54 -16.44 3.21
N MET A 473 5.87 -15.16 3.34
CA MET A 473 7.06 -14.54 2.78
C MET A 473 8.13 -14.41 3.86
N PHE A 474 9.36 -14.77 3.51
CA PHE A 474 10.53 -14.67 4.37
C PHE A 474 11.64 -13.88 3.66
N CYS A 475 12.52 -13.27 4.44
CA CYS A 475 13.83 -12.78 4.02
C CYS A 475 14.88 -13.67 4.69
N VAL A 476 15.67 -14.37 3.88
CA VAL A 476 16.82 -15.15 4.33
C VAL A 476 18.07 -14.32 4.12
N SER A 477 18.72 -13.93 5.22
CA SER A 477 19.92 -13.08 5.17
C SER A 477 21.17 -13.89 5.55
N PHE A 478 22.22 -13.81 4.75
CA PHE A 478 23.47 -14.53 5.00
C PHE A 478 24.66 -13.85 4.32
N ARG A 479 25.86 -14.02 4.87
CA ARG A 479 27.10 -13.58 4.22
C ARG A 479 27.38 -14.49 3.03
N LEU A 480 27.71 -13.91 1.88
CA LEU A 480 28.05 -14.69 0.70
C LEU A 480 29.24 -15.62 1.02
N PRO A 481 29.14 -16.94 0.77
CA PRO A 481 30.23 -17.86 1.09
C PRO A 481 31.49 -17.53 0.29
N GLU A 482 32.66 -17.69 0.92
CA GLU A 482 33.96 -17.48 0.27
C GLU A 482 34.17 -18.41 -0.95
N ALA A 483 33.55 -19.59 -0.96
CA ALA A 483 33.54 -20.51 -2.09
C ALA A 483 32.89 -19.94 -3.37
N CYS A 484 32.13 -18.84 -3.25
CA CYS A 484 31.57 -18.13 -4.40
C CYS A 484 32.58 -17.17 -5.07
N PHE A 485 33.75 -16.96 -4.49
CA PHE A 485 34.81 -16.14 -5.05
C PHE A 485 35.66 -16.97 -6.02
N ARG A 486 36.12 -16.34 -7.11
CA ARG A 486 37.11 -16.95 -8.00
C ARG A 486 38.52 -16.48 -7.64
N GLU A 487 39.47 -17.41 -7.74
CA GLU A 487 40.88 -17.11 -7.80
C GLU A 487 41.24 -16.83 -9.27
N ASP A 488 42.01 -15.78 -9.57
CA ASP A 488 42.49 -15.58 -10.94
C ASP A 488 43.53 -16.65 -11.27
N THR A 489 43.14 -17.65 -12.05
CA THR A 489 44.04 -18.64 -12.65
C THR A 489 44.80 -18.00 -13.81
N THR A 490 45.88 -17.29 -13.49
CA THR A 490 46.88 -16.84 -14.48
C THR A 490 48.26 -17.46 -14.27
N ASP A 491 48.37 -18.63 -13.62
CA ASP A 491 49.67 -19.30 -13.39
C ASP A 491 49.60 -20.84 -13.49
N ILE A 492 48.97 -21.39 -14.55
CA ILE A 492 49.18 -22.80 -14.92
C ILE A 492 49.27 -22.91 -16.45
N ASN A 493 50.43 -22.56 -17.01
CA ASN A 493 50.92 -23.08 -18.30
C ASN A 493 52.35 -22.59 -18.58
N LEU A 494 53.27 -22.77 -17.63
CA LEU A 494 54.71 -22.64 -17.86
C LEU A 494 55.41 -23.52 -16.81
N ASN A 495 55.48 -24.82 -17.09
CA ASN A 495 56.52 -25.77 -16.62
C ASN A 495 55.96 -27.21 -16.55
N SER A 496 55.83 -27.86 -17.70
CA SER A 496 55.96 -29.31 -17.79
C SER A 496 56.39 -29.72 -19.20
N THR A 497 57.55 -29.21 -19.62
CA THR A 497 58.35 -29.75 -20.72
C THR A 497 59.83 -29.57 -20.38
N SER A 498 60.30 -30.38 -19.42
CA SER A 498 61.71 -30.76 -19.28
C SER A 498 61.87 -31.61 -18.01
N GLY A 499 62.20 -32.88 -18.17
CA GLY A 499 62.46 -33.84 -17.11
C GLY A 499 62.33 -35.26 -17.62
#